data_AF-A0A963BG75-F1
#
_entry.id   AF-A0A963BG75-F1
#
_cell.length_a   1.000
_cell.length_b   1.000
_cell.length_c   1.000
_cell.angle_alpha   90.00
_cell.angle_beta   90.00
_cell.angle_gamma   90.00
#
_symmetry.space_group_name_H-M   'P 1'
#
loop_
_entity.id
_entity.type
_entity.pdbx_description
1 polymer ?
#
loop_
_entity_poly.entity_id
_entity_poly.type
_entity_poly.pdbx_seq_one_letter_code
_entity_poly.pdbx_strand_id
1 'polypeptide(L)'
;LTLAFLGSVPEGRLGELYAMAETIQLNSFRLNLDRLGHWRQGGILWMAPSKTPQPLSDLAAGLARGLADLGFDPEQRRYKPHITLARRVRGFSAGGAIAPVHWWVSGFHLMESVPVGTGVRYRRLKRWPLLRKPADQ
;
A
#
# COMPACT_ATOMS: atom_id res chain seq x y z
N LEU A 1 0.69 -2.45 3.41
CA LEU A 1 -0.14 -2.49 2.19
C LEU A 1 0.47 -1.50 1.22
N THR A 2 0.95 -1.96 0.07
CA THR A 2 1.68 -1.11 -0.88
C THR A 2 0.71 -0.31 -1.73
N LEU A 3 0.95 1.00 -1.88
CA LEU A 3 0.17 1.90 -2.73
C LEU A 3 0.76 2.00 -4.15
N ALA A 4 2.09 2.09 -4.24
CA ALA A 4 2.86 2.07 -5.48
C ALA A 4 4.27 1.51 -5.21
N PHE A 5 4.89 0.91 -6.22
CA PHE A 5 6.32 0.56 -6.22
C PHE A 5 7.07 1.49 -7.18
N LEU A 6 8.16 2.09 -6.71
CA LEU A 6 8.95 3.06 -7.50
C LEU A 6 10.21 2.46 -8.15
N GLY A 7 10.54 1.21 -7.82
CA GLY A 7 11.83 0.62 -8.20
C GLY A 7 13.00 1.37 -7.56
N SER A 8 14.10 1.48 -8.31
CA SER A 8 15.28 2.24 -7.90
C SER A 8 15.11 3.71 -8.23
N VAL A 9 15.20 4.58 -7.23
CA VAL A 9 15.07 6.03 -7.37
C VAL A 9 16.38 6.70 -6.94
N PRO A 10 16.98 7.60 -7.76
CA PRO A 10 18.13 8.38 -7.33
C PRO A 10 17.81 9.26 -6.11
N GLU A 11 18.71 9.33 -5.13
CA GLU A 11 18.49 10.11 -3.90
C GLU A 11 18.16 11.59 -4.16
N GLY A 12 18.75 12.19 -5.20
CA GLY A 12 18.47 13.57 -5.63
C GLY A 12 17.02 13.83 -6.04
N ARG A 13 16.23 12.78 -6.32
CA ARG A 13 14.80 12.86 -6.65
C ARG A 13 13.87 12.63 -5.45
N LEU A 14 14.40 12.46 -4.24
CA LEU A 14 13.53 12.30 -3.07
C LEU A 14 12.73 13.57 -2.75
N GLY A 15 13.28 14.75 -3.03
CA GLY A 15 12.62 16.04 -2.77
C GLY A 15 11.31 16.20 -3.54
N GLU A 16 11.29 15.89 -4.83
CA GLU A 16 10.08 15.93 -5.66
C GLU A 16 9.02 14.91 -5.21
N LEU A 17 9.43 13.71 -4.78
CA LEU A 17 8.53 12.71 -4.23
C LEU A 17 7.88 13.21 -2.93
N TYR A 18 8.66 13.89 -2.09
CA TYR A 18 8.13 14.47 -0.86
C TYR A 18 7.15 15.59 -1.13
N ALA A 19 7.49 16.53 -2.00
CA ALA A 19 6.63 17.64 -2.37
C ALA A 19 5.31 17.13 -2.99
N MET A 20 5.37 16.18 -3.92
CA MET A 20 4.18 15.59 -4.53
C MET A 20 3.29 14.92 -3.48
N ALA A 21 3.87 14.11 -2.60
CA ALA A 21 3.11 13.42 -1.56
C ALA A 21 2.47 14.38 -0.53
N GLU A 22 3.05 15.55 -0.28
CA GLU A 22 2.47 16.59 0.60
C GLU A 22 1.17 17.20 0.04
N THR A 23 0.97 17.13 -1.28
CA THR A 23 -0.26 17.64 -1.92
C THR A 23 -1.47 16.72 -1.70
N ILE A 24 -1.26 15.48 -1.24
CA ILE A 24 -2.34 14.52 -1.01
C ILE A 24 -3.08 14.84 0.28
N GLN A 25 -4.29 15.39 0.14
CA GLN A 25 -5.18 15.72 1.25
C GLN A 25 -6.35 14.73 1.29
N LEU A 26 -6.32 13.80 2.25
CA LEU A 26 -7.38 12.81 2.46
C LEU A 26 -7.67 12.66 3.95
N ASN A 27 -8.95 12.44 4.28
CA ASN A 27 -9.36 12.09 5.64
C ASN A 27 -8.93 10.66 5.99
N SER A 28 -8.58 10.43 7.25
CA SER A 28 -8.37 9.10 7.81
C SER A 28 -9.63 8.23 7.64
N PHE A 29 -9.45 6.95 7.38
CA PHE A 29 -10.55 6.05 7.04
C PHE A 29 -10.36 4.66 7.62
N ARG A 30 -11.45 3.89 7.68
CA ARG A 30 -11.43 2.48 8.08
C ARG A 30 -11.12 1.59 6.89
N LEU A 31 -10.21 0.65 7.08
CA LEU A 31 -9.91 -0.46 6.20
C LEU A 31 -10.24 -1.76 6.91
N ASN A 32 -11.07 -2.60 6.28
CA ASN A 32 -11.38 -3.93 6.78
C ASN A 32 -10.67 -4.96 5.91
N LEU A 33 -9.77 -5.74 6.49
CA LEU A 33 -9.16 -6.88 5.82
C LEU A 33 -9.90 -8.13 6.30
N ASP A 34 -10.68 -8.75 5.43
CA ASP A 34 -11.63 -9.80 5.76
C ASP A 34 -11.60 -10.97 4.77
N ARG A 35 -10.71 -10.89 3.77
CA ARG A 35 -10.54 -11.92 2.75
C ARG A 35 -9.11 -12.42 2.70
N LEU A 36 -8.94 -13.75 2.76
CA LEU A 36 -7.71 -14.43 2.36
C LEU A 36 -7.79 -14.84 0.89
N GLY A 37 -6.64 -14.91 0.25
CA GLY A 37 -6.52 -15.52 -1.06
C GLY A 37 -5.08 -15.87 -1.40
N HIS A 38 -4.93 -16.61 -2.50
CA HIS A 38 -3.65 -17.12 -2.95
C HIS A 38 -3.48 -16.85 -4.44
N TRP A 39 -2.37 -16.20 -4.80
CA TRP A 39 -1.95 -16.08 -6.20
C TRP A 39 -0.96 -17.20 -6.51
N ARG A 40 -1.43 -18.22 -7.24
CA ARG A 40 -0.65 -19.42 -7.58
C ARG A 40 0.63 -19.09 -8.34
N GLN A 41 0.55 -18.21 -9.34
CA GLN A 41 1.68 -17.84 -10.20
C GLN A 41 2.85 -17.18 -9.43
N GLY A 42 2.61 -16.61 -8.25
CA GLY A 42 3.66 -16.03 -7.38
C GLY A 42 3.87 -16.78 -6.06
N GLY A 43 3.09 -17.82 -5.79
CA GLY A 43 3.04 -18.46 -4.47
C GLY A 43 2.77 -17.47 -3.33
N ILE A 44 1.94 -16.45 -3.56
CA ILE A 44 1.66 -15.38 -2.59
C ILE A 44 0.35 -15.68 -1.89
N LEU A 45 0.40 -15.92 -0.58
CA LEU A 45 -0.76 -15.87 0.31
C LEU A 45 -0.94 -14.44 0.78
N TRP A 46 -2.15 -13.92 0.69
CA TRP A 46 -2.45 -12.54 1.02
C TRP A 46 -3.75 -12.37 1.79
N MET A 47 -3.87 -11.24 2.47
CA MET A 47 -5.11 -10.71 3.04
C MET A 47 -5.51 -9.42 2.33
N ALA A 48 -6.79 -9.22 2.06
CA ALA A 48 -7.31 -8.05 1.34
C ALA A 48 -8.69 -7.65 1.86
N PRO A 49 -9.16 -6.42 1.58
CA PRO A 49 -10.56 -6.08 1.75
C PRO A 49 -11.43 -6.82 0.71
N SER A 50 -12.59 -7.31 1.12
CA SER A 50 -13.65 -7.80 0.24
C SER A 50 -14.20 -6.67 -0.64
N LYS A 51 -14.32 -5.46 -0.07
CA LYS A 51 -14.66 -4.21 -0.75
C LYS A 51 -13.62 -3.14 -0.44
N THR A 52 -12.89 -2.69 -1.45
CA THR A 52 -11.93 -1.59 -1.31
C THR A 52 -12.65 -0.29 -0.92
N PRO A 53 -12.29 0.36 0.20
CA PRO A 53 -12.82 1.68 0.54
C PRO A 53 -12.41 2.71 -0.50
N GLN A 54 -13.33 3.60 -0.90
CA GLN A 54 -13.06 4.65 -1.89
C GLN A 54 -11.82 5.50 -1.53
N PRO A 55 -11.61 5.94 -0.26
CA PRO A 55 -10.42 6.71 0.10
C PRO A 55 -9.09 5.99 -0.15
N LEU A 56 -9.07 4.65 -0.08
CA LEU A 56 -7.87 3.86 -0.39
C LEU A 56 -7.60 3.83 -1.90
N SER A 57 -8.66 3.75 -2.71
CA SER A 57 -8.57 3.85 -4.17
C SER A 57 -8.10 5.24 -4.58
N ASP A 58 -8.66 6.30 -3.98
CA ASP A 58 -8.30 7.69 -4.27
C ASP A 58 -6.85 7.98 -3.89
N LEU A 59 -6.39 7.48 -2.73
CA LEU A 59 -5.00 7.59 -2.31
C LEU A 59 -4.04 6.94 -3.31
N ALA A 60 -4.32 5.70 -3.73
CA ALA A 60 -3.48 5.00 -4.69
C ALA A 60 -3.48 5.69 -6.07
N ALA A 61 -4.64 6.14 -6.55
CA ALA A 61 -4.77 6.82 -7.84
C ALA A 61 -4.12 8.22 -7.84
N GLY A 62 -4.25 8.98 -6.74
CA GLY A 62 -3.60 10.28 -6.58
C GLY A 62 -2.08 10.15 -6.61
N LEU A 63 -1.53 9.17 -5.87
CA LEU A 63 -0.10 8.88 -5.91
C LEU A 63 0.36 8.42 -7.29
N ALA A 64 -0.37 7.50 -7.95
CA ALA A 64 0.01 7.03 -9.28
C ALA A 64 0.08 8.17 -10.30
N ARG A 65 -0.89 9.10 -10.28
CA ARG A 65 -0.88 10.28 -11.16
C ARG A 65 0.27 11.22 -10.83
N GLY A 66 0.46 11.60 -9.56
CA GLY A 66 1.57 12.48 -9.18
C GLY A 66 2.94 11.89 -9.50
N LEU A 67 3.09 10.56 -9.41
CA LEU A 67 4.29 9.86 -9.84
C LEU A 67 4.49 9.92 -11.37
N ALA A 68 3.43 9.71 -12.15
CA ALA A 68 3.47 9.82 -13.59
C ALA A 68 3.81 11.24 -14.06
N ASP A 69 3.28 12.27 -13.40
CA ASP A 69 3.58 13.68 -13.69
C ASP A 69 5.05 14.03 -13.43
N LEU A 70 5.69 13.35 -12.48
CA LEU A 70 7.14 13.44 -12.23
C LEU A 70 7.97 12.55 -13.20
N GLY A 71 7.34 11.84 -14.13
CA GLY A 71 8.03 10.94 -15.06
C GLY A 71 8.50 9.62 -14.46
N PHE A 72 7.92 9.19 -13.34
CA PHE A 72 8.02 7.78 -12.91
C PHE A 72 6.99 6.94 -13.66
N ASP A 73 7.27 5.65 -13.86
CA ASP A 73 6.33 4.71 -14.45
C ASP A 73 5.78 3.75 -13.37
N PRO A 74 4.75 4.16 -12.60
CA PRO A 74 4.12 3.28 -11.64
C PRO A 74 3.41 2.13 -12.34
N GLU A 75 3.18 1.01 -11.62
CA GLU A 75 2.55 -0.17 -12.22
C GLU A 75 1.17 0.16 -12.83
N GLN A 76 1.06 -0.01 -14.14
CA GLN A 76 -0.14 0.32 -14.94
C GLN A 76 -1.34 -0.61 -14.66
N ARG A 77 -1.13 -1.66 -13.86
CA ARG A 77 -2.19 -2.63 -13.56
C ARG A 77 -3.18 -2.02 -12.60
N ARG A 78 -4.45 -2.46 -12.73
CA ARG A 78 -5.49 -2.12 -11.77
C ARG A 78 -5.00 -2.40 -10.34
N TYR A 79 -5.09 -1.37 -9.51
CA TYR A 79 -4.71 -1.45 -8.11
C TYR A 79 -5.52 -2.53 -7.37
N LYS A 80 -4.80 -3.49 -6.76
CA LYS A 80 -5.35 -4.60 -5.97
C LYS A 80 -4.79 -4.52 -4.55
N PRO A 81 -5.47 -3.83 -3.62
CA PRO A 81 -4.96 -3.67 -2.26
C PRO A 81 -4.86 -5.03 -1.57
N HIS A 82 -3.67 -5.34 -1.06
CA HIS A 82 -3.42 -6.59 -0.36
C HIS A 82 -2.25 -6.43 0.62
N ILE A 83 -2.19 -7.33 1.59
CA ILE A 83 -1.05 -7.57 2.45
C ILE A 83 -0.58 -8.98 2.17
N THR A 84 0.66 -9.12 1.70
CA THR A 84 1.31 -10.41 1.60
C THR A 84 1.55 -10.96 3.01
N LEU A 85 1.01 -12.14 3.30
CA LEU A 85 1.22 -12.85 4.56
C LEU A 85 2.37 -13.86 4.44
N ALA A 86 2.45 -14.55 3.31
CA ALA A 86 3.52 -15.50 3.03
C ALA A 86 3.83 -15.55 1.52
N ARG A 87 5.07 -15.93 1.21
CA ARG A 87 5.58 -16.12 -0.15
C ARG A 87 6.02 -17.58 -0.33
N ARG A 88 6.15 -18.02 -1.59
CA ARG A 88 6.54 -19.40 -1.94
C ARG A 88 5.55 -20.47 -1.43
N VAL A 89 4.29 -20.10 -1.24
CA VAL A 89 3.21 -21.00 -0.84
C VAL A 89 2.80 -21.86 -2.04
N ARG A 90 3.02 -23.18 -1.92
CA ARG A 90 2.75 -24.17 -3.00
C ARG A 90 1.26 -24.52 -3.15
N GLY A 91 0.50 -24.46 -2.05
CA GLY A 91 -0.92 -24.72 -2.04
C GLY A 91 -1.57 -24.03 -0.84
N PHE A 92 -2.79 -23.55 -1.03
CA PHE A 92 -3.59 -22.92 0.02
C PHE A 92 -5.05 -23.32 -0.19
N SER A 93 -5.68 -23.83 0.86
CA SER A 93 -7.12 -24.01 0.95
C SER A 93 -7.61 -23.22 2.16
N ALA A 94 -8.54 -22.30 1.95
CA ALA A 94 -9.13 -21.55 3.06
C ALA A 94 -10.10 -22.50 3.80
N GLY A 95 -9.68 -22.97 4.98
CA GLY A 95 -10.47 -23.91 5.79
C GLY A 95 -11.65 -23.28 6.55
N GLY A 96 -11.92 -21.98 6.40
CA GLY A 96 -13.00 -21.28 7.10
C GLY A 96 -12.96 -19.77 6.97
N ALA A 97 -13.91 -19.10 7.63
CA ALA A 97 -13.94 -17.66 7.76
C ALA A 97 -12.76 -17.16 8.61
N ILE A 98 -12.20 -16.01 8.25
CA ILE A 98 -11.15 -15.36 9.03
C ILE A 98 -11.74 -14.28 9.92
N ALA A 99 -11.15 -14.09 11.10
CA ALA A 99 -11.43 -12.90 11.89
C ALA A 99 -10.95 -11.66 11.11
N PRO A 100 -11.81 -10.66 10.85
CA PRO A 100 -11.42 -9.48 10.11
C PRO A 100 -10.45 -8.63 10.92
N VAL A 101 -9.45 -8.06 10.26
CA VAL A 101 -8.60 -7.02 10.84
C VAL A 101 -9.22 -5.67 10.50
N HIS A 102 -9.71 -4.98 11.52
CA HIS A 102 -10.20 -3.62 11.42
C HIS A 102 -9.06 -2.65 11.66
N TRP A 103 -8.74 -1.84 10.65
CA TRP A 103 -7.60 -0.94 10.68
C TRP A 103 -8.05 0.49 10.41
N TRP A 104 -7.79 1.38 11.37
CA TRP A 104 -7.85 2.82 11.15
C TRP A 104 -6.59 3.32 10.42
N VAL A 105 -6.75 3.74 9.16
CA VAL A 105 -5.67 4.29 8.35
C VAL A 105 -5.53 5.78 8.63
N SER A 106 -4.41 6.17 9.24
CA SER A 106 -4.12 7.54 9.69
C SER A 106 -2.93 8.19 8.96
N GLY A 107 -2.47 7.60 7.87
CA GLY A 107 -1.29 8.07 7.14
C GLY A 107 -0.74 7.05 6.16
N PHE A 108 0.15 7.51 5.29
CA PHE A 108 0.93 6.68 4.38
C PHE A 108 2.40 7.08 4.43
N HIS A 109 3.30 6.22 3.95
CA HIS A 109 4.74 6.37 4.14
C HIS A 109 5.48 6.10 2.84
N LEU A 110 6.61 6.77 2.66
CA LEU A 110 7.64 6.36 1.70
C LEU A 110 8.61 5.46 2.45
N MET A 111 8.77 4.25 1.90
CA MET A 111 9.60 3.21 2.47
C MET A 111 10.67 2.85 1.45
N GLU A 112 11.90 2.69 1.93
CA GLU A 112 13.00 2.15 1.16
C GLU A 112 13.18 0.67 1.52
N SER A 113 13.36 -0.17 0.50
CA SER A 113 13.64 -1.60 0.65
C SER A 113 15.15 -1.83 0.63
N VAL A 114 15.78 -2.00 1.78
CA VAL A 114 17.22 -2.23 1.90
C VAL A 114 17.48 -3.74 1.92
N PRO A 115 18.24 -4.31 0.96
CA PRO A 115 18.63 -5.72 1.00
C PRO A 115 19.45 -6.04 2.24
N VAL A 116 19.12 -7.13 2.94
CA VAL A 116 19.88 -7.61 4.11
C VAL A 116 19.92 -9.13 4.07
N GLY A 117 21.10 -9.70 3.83
CA GLY A 117 21.27 -11.15 3.66
C GLY A 117 20.39 -11.67 2.52
N THR A 118 19.52 -12.64 2.83
CA THR A 118 18.56 -13.23 1.88
C THR A 118 17.20 -12.52 1.85
N GLY A 119 17.03 -11.44 2.63
CA GLY A 119 15.77 -10.73 2.79
C GLY A 119 15.87 -9.24 2.52
N VAL A 120 14.83 -8.52 2.93
CA VAL A 120 14.75 -7.06 2.84
C VAL A 120 14.34 -6.47 4.19
N ARG A 121 14.93 -5.34 4.53
CA ARG A 121 14.50 -4.50 5.65
C ARG A 121 13.89 -3.23 5.09
N TYR A 122 12.68 -2.90 5.53
CA TYR A 122 12.06 -1.64 5.16
C TYR A 122 12.51 -0.51 6.10
N ARG A 123 13.10 0.54 5.53
CA ARG A 123 13.44 1.79 6.22
C ARG A 123 12.41 2.86 5.86
N ARG A 124 11.76 3.44 6.87
CA ARG A 124 10.83 4.57 6.64
C ARG A 124 11.65 5.82 6.33
N LEU A 125 11.43 6.43 5.17
CA LEU A 125 12.03 7.70 4.80
C LEU A 125 11.17 8.88 5.29
N LYS A 126 9.87 8.85 5.01
CA LYS A 126 8.93 9.89 5.45
C LYS A 126 7.53 9.33 5.65
N ARG A 127 6.76 9.99 6.53
CA ARG A 127 5.33 9.72 6.78
C ARG A 127 4.54 10.97 6.46
N TRP A 128 3.39 10.80 5.81
CA TRP A 128 2.35 11.82 5.68
C TRP A 128 1.13 11.38 6.49
N PRO A 129 0.69 12.18 7.48
CA PRO A 129 -0.56 11.92 8.19
C PRO A 129 -1.75 12.19 7.26
N LEU A 130 -2.81 11.41 7.41
CA LEU A 130 -4.11 11.76 6.83
C LEU A 130 -4.82 12.73 7.78
N LEU A 131 -5.67 13.60 7.22
CA LEU A 131 -6.48 14.53 7.99
C LEU A 131 -7.37 13.75 8.94
N ARG A 132 -7.39 14.13 10.21
CA ARG A 132 -8.31 13.49 11.16
C ARG A 132 -9.72 13.86 10.71
N LYS A 133 -10.56 12.86 10.42
CA LYS A 133 -11.98 13.13 10.23
C LYS A 133 -12.47 13.79 11.54
N PRO A 134 -13.11 14.98 11.51
CA PRO A 134 -13.79 15.49 12.69
C PRO A 134 -14.71 14.39 13.21
N ALA A 135 -14.77 14.19 14.53
CA ALA A 135 -15.80 13.33 15.08
C ALA A 135 -17.14 13.90 14.59
N ASP A 136 -17.92 13.08 13.88
CA ASP A 136 -19.28 13.45 13.49
C ASP A 136 -19.97 13.85 14.81
N GLN A 137 -20.29 15.14 14.98
CA GLN A 137 -21.10 15.65 16.09
C GLN A 137 -22.55 15.20 15.91
#